data_AF-A0A9D7RLN6-F1
#
_entry.id   AF-A0A9D7RLN6-F1
#
_cell.length_a   1.000
_cell.length_b   1.000
_cell.length_c   1.000
_cell.angle_alpha   90.00
_cell.angle_beta   90.00
_cell.angle_gamma   90.00
#
_symmetry.space_group_name_H-M   'P 1'
#
loop_
_entity.id
_entity.type
_entity.pdbx_description
1 polymer ?
#
loop_
_entity_poly.entity_id
_entity_poly.type
_entity_poly.pdbx_seq_one_letter_code
_entity_poly.pdbx_strand_id
1 'polypeptide(L)'
;MKFHNRRVKRNENTRALFDIYNAWKEQLDRVEQPYYLKVWLFHPRFSQSQVVCAIGDNIDFYQKTFFSPEIHKNLSPDHYGDLKDEIETFSWSHYLDEDHYDNTEVGKPEVYASRQDYEDTRIWFEHLLKKPHRTTRFQQPVGDATESYSFRRGDVWIGEQK
;
A
#
# COMPACT_ATOMS: atom_id res chain seq x y z
N MET A 1 -8.41 28.06 6.57
CA MET A 1 -8.50 27.32 7.85
C MET A 1 -8.56 25.79 7.72
N LYS A 2 -9.23 25.19 6.73
CA LYS A 2 -9.36 23.70 6.59
C LYS A 2 -8.04 22.93 6.30
N PHE A 3 -7.08 23.54 5.60
CA PHE A 3 -5.83 22.87 5.21
C PHE A 3 -4.83 22.72 6.37
N HIS A 4 -4.77 23.69 7.28
CA HIS A 4 -3.89 23.67 8.44
C HIS A 4 -4.20 22.48 9.36
N ASN A 5 -5.49 22.23 9.61
CA ASN A 5 -5.95 21.13 10.46
C ASN A 5 -5.62 19.73 9.87
N ARG A 6 -5.68 19.55 8.55
CA ARG A 6 -5.32 18.27 7.90
C ARG A 6 -3.84 17.95 8.02
N ARG A 7 -2.96 18.95 7.91
CA ARG A 7 -1.50 18.77 8.05
C ARG A 7 -1.15 18.37 9.48
N VAL A 8 -1.72 19.07 10.47
CA VAL A 8 -1.51 18.77 11.90
C VAL A 8 -1.94 17.34 12.22
N LYS A 9 -3.17 16.96 11.85
CA LYS A 9 -3.67 15.60 12.09
C LYS A 9 -2.84 14.50 11.40
N ARG A 10 -2.36 14.77 10.19
CA ARG A 10 -1.45 13.84 9.49
C ARG A 10 -0.16 13.65 10.29
N ASN A 11 0.43 14.74 10.76
CA ASN A 11 1.66 14.68 11.56
C ASN A 11 1.44 13.94 12.89
N GLU A 12 0.35 14.21 13.62
CA GLU A 12 0.00 13.46 14.84
C GLU A 12 -0.10 11.96 14.58
N ASN A 13 -0.79 11.57 13.50
CA ASN A 13 -0.88 10.18 13.09
C ASN A 13 0.48 9.59 12.68
N THR A 14 1.33 10.36 11.96
CA THR A 14 2.69 9.91 11.60
C THR A 14 3.53 9.66 12.86
N ARG A 15 3.46 10.55 13.86
CA ARG A 15 4.17 10.38 15.13
C ARG A 15 3.72 9.09 15.84
N ALA A 16 2.42 8.85 15.90
CA ALA A 16 1.89 7.61 16.49
C ALA A 16 2.40 6.35 15.75
N LEU A 17 2.56 6.39 14.42
CA LEU A 17 3.18 5.29 13.68
C LEU A 17 4.66 5.10 14.05
N PHE A 18 5.41 6.18 14.25
CA PHE A 18 6.80 6.07 14.69
C PHE A 18 6.94 5.56 16.13
N ASP A 19 6.06 5.96 17.03
CA ASP A 19 6.01 5.43 18.40
C ASP A 19 5.78 3.91 18.38
N ILE A 20 4.86 3.42 17.55
CA ILE A 20 4.61 1.98 17.36
C ILE A 20 5.83 1.29 16.76
N TYR A 21 6.43 1.86 15.72
CA TYR A 21 7.63 1.32 15.08
C TYR A 21 8.77 1.14 16.09
N ASN A 22 9.08 2.19 16.86
CA ASN A 22 10.16 2.16 17.84
C ASN A 22 9.89 1.12 18.93
N ALA A 23 8.67 1.08 19.47
CA ALA A 23 8.29 0.09 20.48
C ALA A 23 8.39 -1.36 19.98
N TRP A 24 8.05 -1.60 18.71
CA TRP A 24 8.19 -2.93 18.11
C TRP A 24 9.63 -3.26 17.77
N LYS A 25 10.40 -2.29 17.29
CA LYS A 25 11.82 -2.47 17.01
C LYS A 25 12.61 -2.90 18.24
N GLU A 26 12.38 -2.24 19.38
CA GLU A 26 13.01 -2.63 20.66
C GLU A 26 12.69 -4.06 21.08
N GLN A 27 11.51 -4.58 20.74
CA GLN A 27 11.12 -5.96 21.04
C GLN A 27 11.72 -6.94 20.06
N LEU A 28 11.67 -6.62 18.76
CA LEU A 28 12.16 -7.46 17.67
C LEU A 28 13.68 -7.59 17.68
N ASP A 29 14.41 -6.52 18.04
CA ASP A 29 15.87 -6.54 18.18
C ASP A 29 16.35 -7.49 19.30
N ARG A 30 15.46 -7.87 20.22
CA ARG A 30 15.74 -8.89 21.25
C ARG A 30 15.44 -10.31 20.79
N VAL A 31 14.79 -10.47 19.65
CA VAL A 31 14.50 -11.78 19.06
C VAL A 31 15.63 -12.11 18.08
N GLU A 32 16.29 -13.25 18.28
CA GLU A 32 17.37 -13.71 17.39
C GLU A 32 16.84 -14.32 16.08
N GLN A 33 15.90 -13.63 15.42
CA GLN A 33 15.36 -14.06 14.13
C GLN A 33 15.21 -12.88 13.16
N PRO A 34 15.37 -13.12 11.84
CA PRO A 34 15.09 -12.11 10.84
C PRO A 34 13.64 -11.61 10.94
N TYR A 35 13.46 -10.31 10.78
CA TYR A 35 12.16 -9.68 10.75
C TYR A 35 12.11 -8.60 9.66
N TYR A 36 10.91 -8.36 9.15
CA TYR A 36 10.57 -7.17 8.39
C TYR A 36 9.89 -6.21 9.36
N LEU A 37 10.40 -4.98 9.51
CA LEU A 37 9.70 -3.92 10.23
C LEU A 37 9.84 -2.63 9.44
N LYS A 38 8.73 -2.16 8.86
CA LYS A 38 8.72 -0.94 8.04
C LYS A 38 7.50 -0.08 8.32
N VAL A 39 7.64 1.23 8.12
CA VAL A 39 6.54 2.20 8.13
C VAL A 39 6.08 2.42 6.70
N TRP A 40 4.80 2.24 6.42
CA TRP A 40 4.21 2.54 5.11
C TRP A 40 3.45 3.86 5.21
N LEU A 41 3.87 4.87 4.43
CA LEU A 41 3.21 6.17 4.36
C LEU A 41 2.56 6.35 2.98
N PHE A 42 1.23 6.41 2.96
CA PHE A 42 0.45 6.52 1.73
C PHE A 42 0.09 7.98 1.40
N HIS A 43 0.16 8.35 0.13
CA HIS A 43 -0.34 9.62 -0.37
C HIS A 43 -1.10 9.44 -1.69
N PRO A 44 -2.33 9.98 -1.85
CA PRO A 44 -3.06 10.80 -0.88
C PRO A 44 -3.82 9.99 0.19
N ARG A 45 -3.83 8.66 0.10
CA ARG A 45 -4.61 7.75 0.97
C ARG A 45 -4.01 7.54 2.36
N PHE A 46 -3.65 8.61 3.06
CA PHE A 46 -2.89 8.55 4.30
C PHE A 46 -3.55 7.68 5.39
N SER A 47 -4.87 7.52 5.38
CA SER A 47 -5.58 6.59 6.29
C SER A 47 -5.19 5.12 6.14
N GLN A 48 -4.49 4.74 5.07
CA GLN A 48 -3.94 3.39 4.85
C GLN A 48 -2.49 3.25 5.39
N SER A 49 -1.91 4.34 5.91
CA SER A 49 -0.56 4.32 6.49
C SER A 49 -0.54 3.49 7.76
N GLN A 50 0.53 2.72 7.93
CA GLN A 50 0.62 1.69 8.96
C GLN A 50 2.06 1.28 9.22
N VAL A 51 2.30 0.66 10.37
CA VAL A 51 3.54 -0.07 10.65
C VAL A 51 3.30 -1.53 10.33
N VAL A 52 4.17 -2.13 9.53
CA VAL A 52 4.06 -3.54 9.13
C VAL A 52 5.24 -4.31 9.69
N CYS A 53 4.92 -5.38 10.40
CA CYS A 53 5.87 -6.32 10.95
C CYS A 53 5.62 -7.73 10.39
N ALA A 54 6.68 -8.44 10.02
CA ALA A 54 6.61 -9.86 9.68
C ALA A 54 7.86 -10.60 10.14
N ILE A 55 7.69 -11.89 10.42
CA ILE A 55 8.76 -12.82 10.80
C ILE A 55 8.61 -14.09 9.97
N GLY A 56 9.70 -14.82 9.75
CA GLY A 56 9.71 -16.06 8.96
C GLY A 56 9.25 -15.85 7.51
N ASP A 57 8.47 -16.80 6.99
CA ASP A 57 8.12 -16.89 5.55
C ASP A 57 7.30 -15.70 5.02
N ASN A 58 6.65 -14.95 5.91
CA ASN A 58 5.85 -13.78 5.52
C ASN A 58 6.71 -12.57 5.11
N ILE A 59 8.02 -12.57 5.41
CA ILE A 59 8.92 -11.47 5.06
C ILE A 59 8.95 -11.24 3.54
N ASP A 60 9.08 -12.32 2.76
CA ASP A 60 9.17 -12.26 1.30
C ASP A 60 7.91 -11.67 0.66
N PHE A 61 6.74 -11.96 1.26
CA PHE A 61 5.46 -11.42 0.82
C PHE A 61 5.44 -9.89 0.94
N TYR A 62 5.85 -9.36 2.10
CA TYR A 62 5.84 -7.92 2.35
C TYR A 62 6.92 -7.14 1.60
N GLN A 63 8.05 -7.78 1.28
CA GLN A 63 9.07 -7.18 0.43
C GLN A 63 8.60 -6.95 -1.02
N LYS A 64 7.65 -7.75 -1.49
CA LYS A 64 7.17 -7.75 -2.89
C LYS A 64 5.75 -7.19 -3.04
N THR A 65 5.18 -6.63 -1.98
CA THR A 65 3.77 -6.18 -1.96
C THR A 65 3.49 -5.07 -2.97
N PHE A 66 4.39 -4.10 -3.13
CA PHE A 66 4.15 -2.92 -3.96
C PHE A 66 4.99 -2.91 -5.23
N PHE A 67 4.41 -2.36 -6.29
CA PHE A 67 5.10 -2.20 -7.56
C PHE A 67 6.12 -1.06 -7.48
N SER A 68 7.37 -1.37 -7.81
CA SER A 68 8.46 -0.40 -7.91
C SER A 68 8.45 0.27 -9.28
N PRO A 69 8.17 1.59 -9.38
CA PRO A 69 8.23 2.29 -10.66
C PRO A 69 9.68 2.50 -11.12
N GLU A 70 9.89 2.69 -12.42
CA GLU A 70 11.21 3.04 -12.98
C GLU A 70 11.69 4.43 -12.53
N ILE A 71 10.74 5.37 -12.37
CA ILE A 71 11.02 6.73 -11.88
C ILE A 71 10.67 6.80 -10.40
N HIS A 72 11.70 6.91 -9.58
CA HIS A 72 11.56 7.02 -8.13
C HIS A 72 11.39 8.47 -7.68
N LYS A 73 10.53 8.66 -6.67
CA LYS A 73 10.33 9.95 -5.99
C LYS A 73 10.90 9.88 -4.58
N ASN A 74 11.64 10.91 -4.19
CA ASN A 74 12.04 11.06 -2.80
C ASN A 74 10.83 11.49 -1.95
N LEU A 75 10.74 10.94 -0.74
CA LEU A 75 9.89 11.52 0.29
C LEU A 75 10.51 12.86 0.68
N SER A 76 9.74 13.94 0.61
CA SER A 76 10.22 15.27 1.05
C SER A 76 9.94 15.45 2.55
N PRO A 77 10.97 15.51 3.42
CA PRO A 77 10.80 15.70 4.85
C PRO A 77 10.12 17.03 5.20
N ASP A 78 10.32 18.07 4.38
CA ASP A 78 9.74 19.41 4.59
C ASP A 78 8.21 19.39 4.61
N HIS A 79 7.59 18.39 3.99
CA HIS A 79 6.14 18.21 4.07
C HIS A 79 5.68 17.91 5.50
N TYR A 80 6.51 17.34 6.36
CA TYR A 80 6.16 16.85 7.69
C TYR A 80 6.41 17.86 8.82
N GLY A 81 6.91 19.06 8.53
CA GLY A 81 7.06 20.11 9.55
C GLY A 81 7.96 19.65 10.70
N ASP A 82 7.45 19.68 11.93
CA ASP A 82 8.23 19.32 13.13
C ASP A 82 8.69 17.85 13.19
N LEU A 83 8.18 16.98 12.31
CA LEU A 83 8.66 15.59 12.19
C LEU A 83 9.76 15.42 11.13
N LYS A 84 10.25 16.53 10.55
CA LYS A 84 11.30 16.50 9.53
C LYS A 84 12.50 15.67 9.98
N ASP A 85 13.04 15.97 11.16
CA ASP A 85 14.25 15.31 11.67
C ASP A 85 14.01 13.82 11.87
N GLU A 86 12.83 13.45 12.37
CA GLU A 86 12.45 12.05 12.58
C GLU A 86 12.30 11.30 11.24
N ILE A 87 11.68 11.92 10.24
CA ILE A 87 11.57 11.37 8.87
C ILE A 87 12.96 11.13 8.27
N GLU A 88 13.93 12.00 8.55
CA GLU A 88 15.31 11.87 8.04
C GLU A 88 16.11 10.73 8.71
N THR A 89 15.66 10.20 9.85
CA THR A 89 16.26 9.01 10.48
C THR A 89 15.94 7.70 9.75
N PHE A 90 14.97 7.72 8.83
CA PHE A 90 14.56 6.56 8.03
C PHE A 90 15.16 6.61 6.62
N SER A 91 15.42 5.43 6.07
CA SER A 91 15.65 5.20 4.65
C SER A 91 14.31 4.90 3.97
N TRP A 92 13.94 5.71 2.98
CA TRP A 92 12.64 5.62 2.31
C TRP A 92 12.77 5.09 0.89
N SER A 93 11.97 4.09 0.54
CA SER A 93 11.82 3.56 -0.83
C SER A 93 10.43 3.88 -1.37
N HIS A 94 10.36 4.31 -2.63
CA HIS A 94 9.12 4.75 -3.28
C HIS A 94 8.53 3.67 -4.17
N TYR A 95 7.23 3.44 -3.99
CA TYR A 95 6.42 2.50 -4.76
C TYR A 95 5.08 3.11 -5.16
N LEU A 96 4.34 2.41 -6.03
CA LEU A 96 2.99 2.80 -6.41
C LEU A 96 1.97 2.26 -5.40
N ASP A 97 1.03 3.13 -5.04
CA ASP A 97 -0.20 2.76 -4.36
C ASP A 97 -1.27 2.43 -5.42
N GLU A 98 -1.70 1.18 -5.51
CA GLU A 98 -2.56 0.65 -6.57
C GLU A 98 -3.77 -0.10 -5.97
N ASP A 99 -4.91 -0.07 -6.67
CA ASP A 99 -5.98 -1.07 -6.46
C ASP A 99 -5.76 -2.21 -7.46
N HIS A 100 -5.97 -3.45 -7.03
CA HIS A 100 -5.78 -4.64 -7.86
C HIS A 100 -7.12 -5.36 -8.06
N TYR A 101 -7.38 -5.73 -9.31
CA TYR A 101 -8.49 -6.59 -9.74
C TYR A 101 -7.94 -7.66 -10.67
N ASP A 102 -8.71 -8.70 -10.96
CA ASP A 102 -8.31 -9.71 -11.93
C ASP A 102 -9.43 -10.06 -12.92
N ASN A 103 -9.13 -10.92 -13.89
CA ASN A 103 -10.08 -11.31 -14.93
C ASN A 103 -11.25 -12.18 -14.42
N THR A 104 -11.26 -12.51 -13.12
CA THR A 104 -12.33 -13.26 -12.46
C THR A 104 -13.22 -12.40 -11.57
N GLU A 105 -12.92 -11.10 -11.42
CA GLU A 105 -13.60 -10.15 -10.53
C GLU A 105 -15.15 -10.21 -10.60
N VAL A 106 -15.70 -10.29 -11.81
CA VAL A 106 -17.16 -10.31 -12.01
C VAL A 106 -17.77 -11.67 -11.64
N GLY A 107 -17.01 -12.77 -11.71
CA GLY A 107 -17.51 -14.11 -11.43
C GLY A 107 -18.66 -14.56 -12.34
N LYS A 108 -19.46 -15.52 -11.86
CA LYS A 108 -20.58 -16.10 -12.59
C LYS A 108 -21.93 -15.57 -12.08
N PRO A 109 -22.99 -15.48 -12.92
CA PRO A 109 -24.28 -14.93 -12.50
C PRO A 109 -24.91 -15.63 -11.28
N GLU A 110 -24.61 -16.91 -11.08
CA GLU A 110 -25.22 -17.74 -10.02
C GLU A 110 -24.75 -17.34 -8.60
N VAL A 111 -23.66 -16.58 -8.47
CA VAL A 111 -23.19 -16.11 -7.15
C VAL A 111 -23.87 -14.80 -6.69
N TYR A 112 -24.69 -14.20 -7.54
CA TYR A 112 -25.37 -12.94 -7.26
C TYR A 112 -26.79 -13.15 -6.72
N ALA A 113 -27.27 -12.22 -5.90
CA ALA A 113 -28.63 -12.25 -5.37
C ALA A 113 -29.70 -12.08 -6.48
N SER A 114 -29.36 -11.37 -7.55
CA SER A 114 -30.22 -11.21 -8.72
C SER A 114 -29.43 -11.09 -10.02
N ARG A 115 -30.11 -11.31 -11.16
CA ARG A 115 -29.52 -11.08 -12.48
C ARG A 115 -29.14 -9.62 -12.69
N GLN A 116 -29.89 -8.68 -12.10
CA GLN A 116 -29.60 -7.25 -12.23
C GLN A 116 -28.28 -6.89 -11.54
N ASP A 117 -28.02 -7.41 -10.33
CA ASP A 117 -26.77 -7.15 -9.61
C ASP A 117 -25.54 -7.64 -10.39
N TYR A 118 -25.67 -8.79 -11.07
CA TYR A 118 -24.64 -9.30 -11.97
C TYR A 118 -24.39 -8.35 -13.16
N GLU A 119 -25.44 -7.90 -13.84
CA GLU A 119 -25.29 -7.00 -14.99
C GLU A 119 -24.70 -5.65 -14.57
N ASP A 120 -25.12 -5.11 -13.43
CA ASP A 120 -24.59 -3.85 -12.89
C ASP A 120 -23.09 -3.97 -12.59
N THR A 121 -22.67 -5.10 -12.00
CA THR A 121 -21.25 -5.37 -11.70
C THR A 121 -20.44 -5.56 -12.98
N ARG A 122 -20.97 -6.29 -13.96
CA ARG A 122 -20.34 -6.46 -15.28
C ARG A 122 -20.14 -5.12 -15.98
N ILE A 123 -21.16 -4.27 -16.03
CA ILE A 123 -21.10 -2.94 -16.64
C ILE A 123 -20.11 -2.04 -15.89
N TRP A 124 -20.09 -2.08 -14.56
CA TRP A 124 -19.12 -1.34 -13.76
C TRP A 124 -17.69 -1.77 -14.09
N PHE A 125 -17.43 -3.07 -14.16
CA PHE A 125 -16.09 -3.60 -14.41
C PHE A 125 -15.60 -3.28 -15.83
N GLU A 126 -16.47 -3.40 -16.84
CA GLU A 126 -16.17 -2.96 -18.21
C GLU A 126 -15.82 -1.47 -18.29
N HIS A 127 -16.48 -0.62 -17.50
CA HIS A 127 -16.14 0.79 -17.40
C HIS A 127 -14.84 1.04 -16.64
N LEU A 128 -14.55 0.24 -15.60
CA LEU A 128 -13.30 0.32 -14.85
C LEU A 128 -12.11 0.04 -15.77
N LEU A 129 -12.16 -1.03 -16.56
CA LEU A 129 -11.09 -1.43 -17.49
C LEU A 129 -10.80 -0.41 -18.60
N LYS A 130 -11.70 0.53 -18.88
CA LYS A 130 -11.44 1.63 -19.83
C LYS A 130 -10.52 2.72 -19.25
N LYS A 131 -10.33 2.75 -17.93
CA LYS A 131 -9.44 3.73 -17.26
C LYS A 131 -7.98 3.30 -17.43
N PRO A 132 -7.00 4.23 -17.39
CA PRO A 132 -5.59 3.87 -17.43
C PRO A 132 -5.21 2.92 -16.28
N HIS A 133 -4.58 1.81 -16.62
CA HIS A 133 -4.14 0.79 -15.67
C HIS A 133 -2.98 -0.03 -16.23
N ARG A 134 -2.29 -0.75 -15.36
CA ARG A 134 -1.26 -1.72 -15.72
C ARG A 134 -1.89 -3.11 -15.77
N THR A 135 -1.61 -3.87 -16.83
CA THR A 135 -2.03 -5.27 -16.95
C THR A 135 -0.83 -6.18 -16.74
N THR A 136 -0.97 -7.19 -15.89
CA THR A 136 0.05 -8.22 -15.68
C THR A 136 -0.53 -9.58 -16.03
N ARG A 137 0.07 -10.26 -17.01
CA ARG A 137 -0.30 -11.64 -17.35
C ARG A 137 0.54 -12.61 -16.55
N PHE A 138 -0.10 -13.59 -15.94
CA PHE A 138 0.59 -14.60 -15.15
C PHE A 138 1.12 -15.71 -16.06
N GLN A 139 2.31 -16.24 -15.76
CA GLN A 139 2.85 -17.41 -16.47
C GLN A 139 2.05 -18.67 -16.15
N GLN A 140 1.52 -18.76 -14.94
CA GLN A 140 0.61 -19.80 -14.47
C GLN A 140 -0.56 -19.13 -13.75
N PRO A 141 -1.79 -19.67 -13.85
CA PRO A 141 -2.94 -19.10 -13.15
C PRO A 141 -2.72 -19.04 -11.63
N VAL A 142 -3.20 -17.96 -11.01
CA VAL A 142 -3.28 -17.84 -9.54
C VAL A 142 -4.74 -18.08 -9.16
N GLY A 143 -5.04 -19.31 -8.72
CA GLY A 143 -6.43 -19.77 -8.70
C GLY A 143 -6.98 -19.84 -10.13
N ASP A 144 -8.13 -19.19 -10.36
CA ASP A 144 -8.74 -19.08 -11.70
C ASP A 144 -8.25 -17.85 -12.49
N ALA A 145 -7.50 -16.94 -11.84
CA ALA A 145 -7.04 -15.71 -12.46
C ALA A 145 -5.83 -15.96 -13.37
N THR A 146 -5.88 -15.41 -14.59
CA THR A 146 -4.80 -15.49 -15.60
C THR A 146 -4.11 -14.14 -15.82
N GLU A 147 -4.77 -13.04 -15.46
CA GLU A 147 -4.19 -11.70 -15.51
C GLU A 147 -4.79 -10.79 -14.43
N SER A 148 -4.01 -9.80 -14.00
CA SER A 148 -4.44 -8.74 -13.08
C SER A 148 -4.34 -7.35 -13.69
N TYR A 149 -5.19 -6.47 -13.16
CA TYR A 149 -5.34 -5.07 -13.55
C TYR A 149 -5.05 -4.18 -12.33
N SER A 150 -3.98 -3.39 -12.40
CA SER A 150 -3.55 -2.50 -11.33
C SER A 150 -3.84 -1.04 -11.68
N PHE A 151 -4.65 -0.38 -10.84
CA PHE A 151 -5.06 1.01 -11.03
C PHE A 151 -4.36 1.91 -10.00
N ARG A 152 -3.49 2.81 -10.47
CA ARG A 152 -2.80 3.75 -9.59
C ARG A 152 -3.79 4.66 -8.85
N ARG A 153 -3.61 4.75 -7.54
CA ARG A 153 -4.32 5.64 -6.63
C ARG A 153 -3.43 6.68 -5.97
N GLY A 154 -2.13 6.43 -5.96
CA GLY A 154 -1.18 7.34 -5.34
C GLY A 154 0.26 6.86 -5.41
N ASP A 155 0.98 7.19 -4.35
CA ASP A 155 2.34 6.78 -4.06
C ASP A 155 2.37 6.25 -2.61
N VAL A 156 3.24 5.27 -2.35
CA VAL A 156 3.54 4.79 -1.01
C VAL A 156 5.05 4.87 -0.79
N TRP A 157 5.46 5.37 0.38
CA TRP A 157 6.85 5.34 0.82
C TRP A 157 6.99 4.34 1.96
N ILE A 158 7.93 3.41 1.77
CA ILE A 158 8.24 2.37 2.75
C ILE A 158 9.54 2.77 3.43
N GLY A 159 9.44 3.03 4.73
CA GLY A 159 10.54 3.51 5.58
C GLY A 159 11.06 2.42 6.50
N GLU A 160 12.38 2.35 6.61
CA GLU A 160 13.10 1.52 7.58
C GLU A 160 14.15 2.38 8.26
N GLN A 161 14.33 2.24 9.57
CA GLN A 161 15.30 3.03 10.31
C GLN A 161 16.73 2.72 9.82
N LYS A 162 17.57 3.76 9.73
CA LYS A 162 18.98 3.66 9.29
C LYS A 162 19.88 2.94 10.29
#